data_AF-A0A5B0BPW6-F1
#
_entry.id   AF-A0A5B0BPW6-F1
#
_cell.length_a   1.000
_cell.length_b   1.000
_cell.length_c   1.000
_cell.angle_alpha   90.00
_cell.angle_beta   90.00
_cell.angle_gamma   90.00
#
_symmetry.space_group_name_H-M   'P 1'
#
loop_
_entity.id
_entity.type
_entity.pdbx_description
1 polymer ?
#
loop_
_entity_poly.entity_id
_entity_poly.type
_entity_poly.pdbx_seq_one_letter_code
_entity_poly.pdbx_strand_id
1 'polypeptide(L)'
;MKKKQLNSREEQILLLLKKFDFMTRDQLNNYFKFGSNRHANRVLNGISDYLMSIREGYQTIYYLSKIGKSYVDCEKIRKKGGHVYHTVMRNEMWLFFDTPKKWKNEIKVSDGTVSVVVDSMFTDNWDRRHFLEVDNMQTMKENRNKIKRYKELFRNGSLEEKLGHFPTIVWMTTTEHRREQLKEECEGLPAVMVFTITDIK
;
A
#
# COMPACT_ATOMS: atom_id res chain seq x y z
N MET A 1 -20.19 -25.92 -12.35
CA MET A 1 -19.10 -25.46 -13.23
C MET A 1 -17.82 -26.19 -12.84
N LYS A 2 -17.11 -26.81 -13.80
CA LYS A 2 -15.75 -27.31 -13.55
C LYS A 2 -14.85 -26.10 -13.31
N LYS A 3 -14.20 -26.02 -12.15
CA LYS A 3 -13.27 -24.95 -11.83
C LYS A 3 -12.08 -25.03 -12.77
N LYS A 4 -11.71 -23.92 -13.40
CA LYS A 4 -10.50 -23.84 -14.23
C LYS A 4 -9.28 -24.15 -13.36
N GLN A 5 -8.41 -25.03 -13.86
CA GLN A 5 -7.08 -25.22 -13.31
C GLN A 5 -6.23 -24.00 -13.66
N LEU A 6 -5.70 -23.34 -12.64
CA LEU A 6 -4.85 -22.17 -12.81
C LEU A 6 -3.45 -22.59 -13.25
N ASN A 7 -2.82 -21.76 -14.07
CA ASN A 7 -1.37 -21.86 -14.30
C ASN A 7 -0.60 -21.08 -13.23
N SER A 8 0.73 -21.30 -13.18
CA SER A 8 1.61 -20.65 -12.20
C SER A 8 1.44 -19.12 -12.14
N ARG A 9 1.33 -18.43 -13.29
CA ARG A 9 1.16 -16.97 -13.32
C ARG A 9 -0.18 -16.54 -12.75
N GLU A 10 -1.24 -17.27 -13.04
CA GLU A 10 -2.58 -17.01 -12.52
C GLU A 10 -2.65 -17.20 -11.00
N GLU A 11 -1.98 -18.22 -10.47
CA GLU A 11 -1.84 -18.43 -9.03
C GLU A 11 -1.07 -17.28 -8.37
N GLN A 12 0.02 -16.81 -9.00
CA GLN A 12 0.77 -15.65 -8.50
C GLN A 12 -0.08 -14.37 -8.44
N ILE A 13 -1.01 -14.16 -9.38
CA ILE A 13 -1.96 -13.04 -9.32
C ILE A 13 -2.81 -13.14 -8.05
N LEU A 14 -3.32 -14.33 -7.73
CA LEU A 14 -4.14 -14.52 -6.53
C LEU A 14 -3.33 -14.33 -5.24
N LEU A 15 -2.09 -14.83 -5.19
CA LEU A 15 -1.18 -14.62 -4.06
C LEU A 15 -0.81 -13.14 -3.87
N LEU A 16 -0.63 -12.40 -4.96
CA LEU A 16 -0.38 -10.96 -4.89
C LEU A 16 -1.60 -10.21 -4.34
N LEU A 17 -2.81 -10.56 -4.79
CA LEU A 17 -4.05 -10.00 -4.24
C LEU A 17 -4.31 -10.41 -2.79
N LYS A 18 -3.86 -11.61 -2.36
CA LYS A 18 -3.85 -11.99 -0.93
C LYS A 18 -2.96 -11.05 -0.11
N LYS A 19 -1.79 -10.69 -0.64
CA LYS A 19 -0.84 -9.79 0.04
C LYS A 19 -1.34 -8.34 0.08
N PHE A 20 -1.92 -7.85 -1.00
CA PHE A 20 -2.18 -6.43 -1.22
C PHE A 20 -3.65 -6.02 -1.13
N ASP A 21 -4.56 -6.97 -0.99
CA ASP A 21 -6.00 -6.80 -0.84
C ASP A 21 -6.71 -6.30 -2.11
N PHE A 22 -6.30 -5.15 -2.64
CA PHE A 22 -6.86 -4.50 -3.81
C PHE A 22 -5.74 -4.04 -4.75
N MET A 23 -5.84 -4.38 -6.04
CA MET A 23 -4.92 -3.84 -7.04
C MET A 23 -5.66 -3.45 -8.30
N THR A 24 -5.22 -2.36 -8.93
CA THR A 24 -5.77 -1.95 -10.22
C THR A 24 -5.28 -2.85 -11.35
N ARG A 25 -6.00 -2.86 -12.48
CA ARG A 25 -5.52 -3.49 -13.72
C ARG A 25 -4.11 -3.01 -14.06
N ASP A 26 -3.84 -1.72 -13.95
CA ASP A 26 -2.58 -1.14 -14.38
C ASP A 26 -1.44 -1.49 -13.41
N GLN A 27 -1.71 -1.55 -12.10
CA GLN A 27 -0.77 -2.07 -11.11
C GLN A 27 -0.42 -3.54 -11.38
N LEU A 28 -1.42 -4.37 -11.65
CA LEU A 28 -1.21 -5.78 -12.02
C LEU A 28 -0.46 -5.90 -13.34
N ASN A 29 -0.76 -5.06 -14.32
CA ASN A 29 -0.06 -5.04 -15.61
C ASN A 29 1.39 -4.59 -15.45
N ASN A 30 1.66 -3.58 -14.63
CA ASN A 30 3.01 -3.13 -14.34
C ASN A 30 3.81 -4.24 -13.63
N TYR A 31 3.25 -4.89 -12.62
CA TYR A 31 3.96 -5.93 -11.88
C TYR A 31 4.19 -7.19 -12.73
N PHE A 32 3.14 -7.74 -13.33
CA PHE A 32 3.24 -8.99 -14.09
C PHE A 32 3.73 -8.79 -15.52
N LYS A 33 3.88 -7.55 -16.00
CA LYS A 33 4.26 -7.21 -17.38
C LYS A 33 3.34 -7.90 -18.40
N PHE A 34 2.02 -7.67 -18.33
CA PHE A 34 1.11 -8.20 -19.36
C PHE A 34 1.30 -7.50 -20.72
N GLY A 35 1.84 -6.28 -20.72
CA GLY A 35 2.00 -5.46 -21.92
C GLY A 35 0.78 -4.56 -22.11
N SER A 36 -0.16 -4.93 -22.98
CA SER A 36 -1.33 -4.10 -23.26
C SER A 36 -2.49 -4.31 -22.29
N ASN A 37 -3.32 -3.28 -22.11
CA ASN A 37 -4.55 -3.35 -21.31
C ASN A 37 -5.52 -4.44 -21.83
N ARG A 38 -5.57 -4.66 -23.15
CA ARG A 38 -6.37 -5.73 -23.75
C ARG A 38 -5.88 -7.10 -23.29
N HIS A 39 -4.56 -7.31 -23.27
CA HIS A 39 -3.98 -8.56 -22.81
C HIS A 39 -4.21 -8.78 -21.31
N ALA A 40 -3.99 -7.76 -20.49
CA ALA A 40 -4.28 -7.80 -19.06
C ALA A 40 -5.75 -8.18 -18.79
N ASN A 41 -6.70 -7.54 -19.47
CA ASN A 41 -8.12 -7.87 -19.34
C ASN A 41 -8.43 -9.31 -19.76
N ARG A 42 -7.82 -9.82 -20.84
CA ARG A 42 -7.99 -11.22 -21.26
C ARG A 42 -7.53 -12.20 -20.19
N VAL A 43 -6.37 -11.95 -19.58
CA VAL A 43 -5.83 -12.78 -18.48
C VAL A 43 -6.76 -12.74 -17.27
N LEU A 44 -7.14 -11.53 -16.81
CA LEU A 44 -7.96 -11.35 -15.61
C LEU A 44 -9.38 -11.90 -15.79
N ASN A 45 -9.99 -11.74 -16.97
CA ASN A 45 -11.27 -12.36 -17.31
C ASN A 45 -11.18 -13.89 -17.32
N GLY A 46 -10.04 -14.45 -17.71
CA GLY A 46 -9.81 -15.89 -17.70
C GLY A 46 -9.77 -16.51 -16.31
N ILE A 47 -9.70 -15.71 -15.24
CA ILE A 47 -9.71 -16.15 -13.84
C ILE A 47 -10.79 -15.44 -13.02
N SER A 48 -11.83 -14.94 -13.69
CA SER A 48 -12.90 -14.14 -13.07
C SER A 48 -13.63 -14.86 -11.93
N ASP A 49 -13.77 -16.19 -11.97
CA ASP A 49 -14.35 -16.96 -10.86
C ASP A 49 -13.61 -16.74 -9.52
N TYR A 50 -12.30 -16.48 -9.59
CA TYR A 50 -11.43 -16.26 -8.42
C TYR A 50 -11.32 -14.78 -8.03
N LEU A 51 -11.86 -13.88 -8.85
CA LEU A 51 -11.74 -12.44 -8.67
C LEU A 51 -13.09 -11.77 -8.49
N MET A 52 -13.09 -10.66 -7.78
CA MET A 52 -14.15 -9.66 -7.80
C MET A 52 -13.55 -8.36 -8.30
N SER A 53 -14.38 -7.50 -8.88
CA SER A 53 -13.93 -6.22 -9.42
C SER A 53 -14.82 -5.05 -8.99
N ILE A 54 -14.21 -3.86 -8.94
CA ILE A 54 -14.87 -2.58 -8.74
C ILE A 54 -14.50 -1.71 -9.94
N ARG A 55 -15.52 -1.17 -10.61
CA ARG A 55 -15.33 -0.22 -11.71
C ARG A 55 -15.29 1.20 -11.16
N GLU A 56 -14.23 1.93 -11.47
CA GLU A 56 -14.02 3.31 -11.05
C GLU A 56 -13.49 4.11 -12.25
N GLY A 57 -14.39 4.82 -12.94
CA GLY A 57 -14.10 5.50 -14.19
C GLY A 57 -13.55 4.56 -15.25
N TYR A 58 -12.33 4.86 -15.75
CA TYR A 58 -11.62 4.02 -16.73
C TYR A 58 -10.81 2.87 -16.12
N GLN A 59 -10.70 2.82 -14.80
CA GLN A 59 -9.92 1.83 -14.08
C GLN A 59 -10.79 0.70 -13.51
N THR A 60 -10.20 -0.49 -13.42
CA THR A 60 -10.83 -1.63 -12.73
C THR A 60 -9.92 -2.08 -11.59
N ILE A 61 -10.48 -2.16 -10.40
CA ILE A 61 -9.81 -2.62 -9.19
C ILE A 61 -10.23 -4.06 -8.93
N TYR A 62 -9.26 -4.95 -8.76
CA TYR A 62 -9.48 -6.38 -8.51
C TYR A 62 -9.14 -6.75 -7.08
N TYR A 63 -9.87 -7.72 -6.54
CA TYR A 63 -9.65 -8.35 -5.24
C TYR A 63 -10.14 -9.80 -5.28
N LEU A 64 -9.82 -10.59 -4.26
CA LEU A 64 -10.19 -12.01 -4.24
C LEU A 64 -11.70 -12.21 -4.05
N SER A 65 -12.30 -13.08 -4.87
CA SER A 65 -13.64 -13.61 -4.64
C SER A 65 -13.66 -14.60 -3.47
N LYS A 66 -14.84 -15.09 -3.07
CA LYS A 66 -14.94 -16.19 -2.10
C LYS A 66 -14.14 -17.42 -2.56
N ILE A 67 -14.22 -17.75 -3.85
CA ILE A 67 -13.49 -18.89 -4.43
C ILE A 67 -11.98 -18.61 -4.44
N GLY A 68 -11.57 -17.41 -4.88
CA GLY A 68 -10.17 -16.98 -4.88
C GLY A 68 -9.54 -17.06 -3.50
N LYS A 69 -10.24 -16.55 -2.49
CA LYS A 69 -9.79 -16.62 -1.10
C LYS A 69 -9.58 -18.04 -0.59
N SER A 70 -10.56 -18.91 -0.79
CA SER A 70 -10.45 -20.31 -0.38
C SER A 70 -9.32 -21.04 -1.12
N TYR A 71 -9.02 -20.64 -2.35
CA TYR A 71 -7.95 -21.24 -3.14
C TYR A 71 -6.54 -20.90 -2.60
N VAL A 72 -6.34 -19.67 -2.10
CA VAL A 72 -5.03 -19.23 -1.56
C VAL A 72 -4.99 -19.19 -0.03
N ASP A 73 -5.90 -19.88 0.66
CA ASP A 73 -6.02 -19.87 2.13
C ASP A 73 -5.96 -18.45 2.72
N CYS A 74 -6.80 -17.57 2.20
CA CYS A 74 -6.97 -16.21 2.70
C CYS A 74 -8.22 -16.11 3.56
N GLU A 75 -8.06 -15.76 4.84
CA GLU A 75 -9.17 -15.55 5.77
C GLU A 75 -9.81 -14.16 5.61
N LYS A 76 -9.01 -13.17 5.18
CA LYS A 76 -9.39 -11.76 5.12
C LYS A 76 -10.51 -11.52 4.10
N ILE A 77 -11.71 -11.12 4.54
CA ILE A 77 -12.82 -10.78 3.63
C ILE A 77 -12.62 -9.36 3.10
N ARG A 78 -12.83 -9.17 1.79
CA ARG A 78 -12.73 -7.89 1.10
C ARG A 78 -14.06 -7.52 0.47
N LYS A 79 -14.42 -6.25 0.58
CA LYS A 79 -15.65 -5.67 0.03
C LYS A 79 -15.36 -4.24 -0.40
N LYS A 80 -16.15 -3.73 -1.36
CA LYS A 80 -16.14 -2.31 -1.74
C LYS A 80 -16.42 -1.43 -0.52
N GLY A 81 -15.66 -0.35 -0.36
CA GLY A 81 -15.83 0.63 0.71
C GLY A 81 -14.79 1.76 0.65
N GLY A 82 -14.85 2.70 1.60
CA GLY A 82 -13.99 3.90 1.61
C GLY A 82 -12.48 3.63 1.71
N HIS A 83 -12.08 2.45 2.21
CA HIS A 83 -10.67 2.05 2.37
C HIS A 83 -10.02 1.55 1.08
N VAL A 84 -10.79 1.29 0.01
CA VAL A 84 -10.28 0.69 -1.24
C VAL A 84 -9.23 1.60 -1.87
N TYR A 85 -9.53 2.89 -2.01
CA TYR A 85 -8.62 3.85 -2.63
C TYR A 85 -7.35 4.07 -1.80
N HIS A 86 -7.49 4.17 -0.48
CA HIS A 86 -6.36 4.22 0.44
C HIS A 86 -5.41 3.02 0.25
N THR A 87 -5.99 1.82 0.14
CA THR A 87 -5.24 0.59 -0.11
C THR A 87 -4.55 0.59 -1.46
N VAL A 88 -5.24 1.02 -2.51
CA VAL A 88 -4.67 1.12 -3.86
C VAL A 88 -3.50 2.10 -3.90
N MET A 89 -3.62 3.28 -3.26
CA MET A 89 -2.54 4.26 -3.15
C MET A 89 -1.32 3.70 -2.40
N ARG A 90 -1.55 2.99 -1.27
CA ARG A 90 -0.48 2.29 -0.54
C ARG A 90 0.26 1.30 -1.45
N ASN A 91 -0.48 0.56 -2.25
CA ASN A 91 0.09 -0.47 -3.13
C ASN A 91 0.80 0.14 -4.36
N GLU A 92 0.42 1.35 -4.78
CA GLU A 92 1.15 2.10 -5.80
C GLU A 92 2.57 2.43 -5.31
N MET A 93 2.70 2.83 -4.04
CA MET A 93 4.00 3.11 -3.43
C MET A 93 4.89 1.87 -3.37
N TRP A 94 4.31 0.68 -3.17
CA TRP A 94 5.09 -0.57 -3.25
C TRP A 94 5.69 -0.78 -4.65
N LEU A 95 4.98 -0.44 -5.71
CA LEU A 95 5.52 -0.49 -7.08
C LEU A 95 6.57 0.60 -7.31
N PHE A 96 6.30 1.82 -6.84
CA PHE A 96 7.21 2.97 -6.99
C PHE A 96 8.56 2.72 -6.31
N PHE A 97 8.58 2.10 -5.14
CA PHE A 97 9.80 1.73 -4.43
C PHE A 97 10.45 0.43 -4.94
N ASP A 98 10.20 0.05 -6.20
CA ASP A 98 10.79 -1.11 -6.86
C ASP A 98 10.49 -2.45 -6.15
N THR A 99 9.24 -2.61 -5.68
CA THR A 99 8.73 -3.87 -5.13
C THR A 99 9.54 -4.43 -3.95
N PRO A 100 9.78 -3.65 -2.88
CA PRO A 100 10.65 -4.06 -1.79
C PRO A 100 10.21 -5.40 -1.19
N LYS A 101 11.19 -6.30 -1.00
CA LYS A 101 10.96 -7.65 -0.47
C LYS A 101 10.49 -7.62 0.98
N LYS A 102 11.11 -6.76 1.79
CA LYS A 102 10.73 -6.51 3.18
C LYS A 102 9.61 -5.46 3.19
N TRP A 103 8.36 -5.88 2.97
CA TRP A 103 7.18 -5.02 3.02
C TRP A 103 6.11 -5.63 3.92
N LYS A 104 5.60 -4.84 4.87
CA LYS A 104 4.54 -5.24 5.79
C LYS A 104 3.45 -4.18 5.84
N ASN A 105 2.20 -4.59 5.65
CA ASN A 105 1.02 -3.72 5.73
C ASN A 105 0.56 -3.55 7.18
N GLU A 106 0.04 -2.37 7.53
CA GLU A 106 -0.71 -2.11 8.78
C GLU A 106 0.04 -2.58 10.05
N ILE A 107 1.22 -2.01 10.30
CA ILE A 107 2.08 -2.39 11.44
C ILE A 107 1.92 -1.39 12.58
N LYS A 108 1.63 -1.89 13.78
CA LYS A 108 1.72 -1.11 15.02
C LYS A 108 3.19 -1.00 15.44
N VAL A 109 3.69 0.21 15.53
CA VAL A 109 5.02 0.57 16.03
C VAL A 109 4.85 1.24 17.39
N SER A 110 5.66 0.85 18.37
CA SER A 110 5.60 1.41 19.72
C SER A 110 6.95 1.33 20.42
N ASP A 111 7.24 2.35 21.23
CA ASP A 111 8.35 2.37 22.18
C ASP A 111 7.94 1.89 23.59
N GLY A 112 6.66 1.53 23.79
CA GLY A 112 6.07 1.17 25.09
C GLY A 112 5.22 2.29 25.70
N THR A 113 5.44 3.54 25.29
CA THR A 113 4.73 4.73 25.79
C THR A 113 3.81 5.30 24.72
N VAL A 114 4.35 5.50 23.52
CA VAL A 114 3.66 6.02 22.34
C VAL A 114 3.54 4.89 21.33
N SER A 115 2.44 4.91 20.57
CA SER A 115 2.28 3.99 19.44
C SER A 115 1.64 4.66 18.25
N VAL A 116 2.02 4.19 17.07
CA VAL A 116 1.46 4.59 15.78
C VAL A 116 1.19 3.33 14.97
N VAL A 117 0.13 3.33 14.17
CA VAL A 117 -0.12 2.28 13.18
C VAL A 117 0.23 2.86 11.82
N VAL A 118 1.28 2.32 11.20
CA VAL A 118 1.77 2.76 9.89
C VAL A 118 1.01 2.02 8.80
N ASP A 119 0.70 2.69 7.69
CA ASP A 119 0.02 2.02 6.57
C ASP A 119 0.88 0.92 5.96
N SER A 120 2.19 1.16 5.85
CA SER A 120 3.17 0.12 5.56
C SER A 120 4.54 0.43 6.16
N MET A 121 5.25 -0.62 6.54
CA MET A 121 6.66 -0.57 6.87
C MET A 121 7.45 -1.32 5.82
N PHE A 122 8.51 -0.72 5.31
CA PHE A 122 9.37 -1.38 4.35
C PHE A 122 10.84 -1.00 4.46
N THR A 123 11.66 -1.75 3.74
CA THR A 123 13.10 -1.48 3.61
C THR A 123 13.43 -1.31 2.13
N ASP A 124 14.11 -0.23 1.79
CA ASP A 124 14.56 0.04 0.43
C ASP A 124 15.80 -0.80 0.06
N ASN A 125 16.26 -0.65 -1.19
CA ASN A 125 17.42 -1.37 -1.70
C ASN A 125 18.75 -0.96 -1.00
N TRP A 126 18.75 0.11 -0.20
CA TRP A 126 19.89 0.59 0.58
C TRP A 126 19.77 0.22 2.08
N ASP A 127 18.92 -0.76 2.42
CA ASP A 127 18.61 -1.23 3.78
C ASP A 127 18.04 -0.17 4.74
N ARG A 128 17.57 0.97 4.22
CA ARG A 128 16.94 2.02 5.02
C ARG A 128 15.48 1.67 5.29
N ARG A 129 15.08 1.79 6.55
CA ARG A 129 13.70 1.59 7.01
C ARG A 129 12.85 2.83 6.68
N HIS A 130 11.66 2.57 6.16
CA HIS A 130 10.65 3.57 5.80
C HIS A 130 9.31 3.23 6.42
N PHE A 131 8.59 4.25 6.88
CA PHE A 131 7.19 4.19 7.27
C PHE A 131 6.36 4.96 6.26
N LEU A 132 5.51 4.24 5.53
CA LEU A 132 4.58 4.83 4.59
C LEU A 132 3.27 5.20 5.28
N GLU A 133 2.77 6.39 4.95
CA GLU A 133 1.47 6.93 5.30
C GLU A 133 0.74 7.42 4.06
N VAL A 134 -0.51 7.02 3.90
CA VAL A 134 -1.38 7.43 2.79
C VAL A 134 -2.39 8.44 3.32
N ASP A 135 -2.35 9.63 2.76
CA ASP A 135 -3.28 10.71 3.03
C ASP A 135 -4.23 10.89 1.84
N ASN A 136 -5.39 10.23 1.92
CA ASN A 136 -6.40 10.28 0.85
C ASN A 136 -7.62 11.11 1.26
N MET A 137 -8.44 10.54 2.15
CA MET A 137 -9.70 11.15 2.62
C MET A 137 -9.59 11.63 4.08
N GLN A 138 -8.41 11.51 4.68
CA GLN A 138 -8.17 11.79 6.08
C GLN A 138 -8.16 13.30 6.33
N THR A 139 -8.67 13.73 7.48
CA THR A 139 -8.59 15.15 7.86
C THR A 139 -7.16 15.50 8.27
N MET A 140 -6.74 16.74 8.01
CA MET A 140 -5.43 17.19 8.48
C MET A 140 -5.25 17.16 9.98
N LYS A 141 -6.35 17.28 10.74
CA LYS A 141 -6.29 17.13 12.20
C LYS A 141 -5.76 15.75 12.58
N GLU A 142 -6.18 14.70 11.88
CA GLU A 142 -5.70 13.35 12.13
C GLU A 142 -4.24 13.16 11.68
N ASN A 143 -3.85 13.71 10.52
CA ASN A 143 -2.46 13.70 10.07
C ASN A 143 -1.54 14.39 11.08
N ARG A 144 -1.92 15.58 11.56
CA ARG A 144 -1.19 16.31 12.62
C ARG A 144 -1.06 15.50 13.90
N ASN A 145 -2.13 14.82 14.32
CA ASN A 145 -2.08 13.95 15.50
C ASN A 145 -1.12 12.77 15.30
N LYS A 146 -1.05 12.22 14.08
CA LYS A 146 -0.10 11.16 13.74
C LYS A 146 1.35 11.68 13.74
N ILE A 147 1.58 12.85 13.15
CA ILE A 147 2.88 13.52 13.12
C ILE A 147 3.36 13.88 14.54
N LYS A 148 2.47 14.34 15.43
CA LYS A 148 2.79 14.58 16.85
C LYS A 148 3.32 13.32 17.51
N ARG A 149 2.67 12.17 17.31
CA ARG A 149 3.14 10.88 17.82
C ARG A 149 4.49 10.48 17.23
N TYR A 150 4.75 10.75 15.95
CA TYR A 150 6.08 10.54 15.37
C TYR A 150 7.14 11.42 16.01
N LYS A 151 6.84 12.69 16.28
CA LYS A 151 7.77 13.59 16.99
C LYS A 151 8.04 13.12 18.42
N GLU A 152 7.04 12.60 19.12
CA GLU A 152 7.21 11.98 20.44
C GLU A 152 8.07 10.71 20.36
N LEU A 153 7.77 9.80 19.42
CA LEU A 153 8.57 8.59 19.18
C LEU A 153 10.03 8.91 18.86
N PHE A 154 10.27 9.98 18.08
CA PHE A 154 11.62 10.44 17.76
C PHE A 154 12.34 10.97 19.00
N ARG A 155 11.68 11.85 19.78
CA ARG A 155 12.24 12.41 21.02
C ARG A 155 12.58 11.34 22.06
N ASN A 156 11.82 10.25 22.11
CA ASN A 156 12.06 9.15 23.04
C ASN A 156 13.28 8.28 22.67
N GLY A 157 13.76 8.35 21.42
CA GLY A 157 14.99 7.68 20.96
C GLY A 157 14.93 6.15 20.83
N SER A 158 14.01 5.46 21.53
CA SER A 158 14.00 4.00 21.59
C SER A 158 13.77 3.30 20.25
N LEU A 159 13.12 3.96 19.28
CA LEU A 159 13.00 3.41 17.92
C LEU A 159 14.32 3.48 17.16
N GLU A 160 15.04 4.58 17.29
CA GLU A 160 16.35 4.76 16.68
C GLU A 160 17.36 3.77 17.27
N GLU A 161 17.35 3.54 18.58
CA GLU A 161 18.19 2.52 19.23
C GLU A 161 17.90 1.11 18.69
N LYS A 162 16.62 0.74 18.54
CA LYS A 162 16.22 -0.59 18.03
C LYS A 162 16.48 -0.78 16.55
N LEU A 163 16.36 0.29 15.77
CA LEU A 163 16.43 0.24 14.31
C LEU A 163 17.75 0.79 13.76
N GLY A 164 18.68 1.26 14.59
CA GLY A 164 19.94 1.89 14.19
C GLY A 164 19.78 3.33 13.65
N HIS A 165 18.59 3.69 13.19
CA HIS A 165 18.22 5.03 12.72
C HIS A 165 16.71 5.22 12.87
N PHE A 166 16.26 6.47 12.98
CA PHE A 166 14.84 6.76 12.91
C PHE A 166 14.31 6.55 11.46
N PRO A 167 13.25 5.75 11.24
CA PRO A 167 12.75 5.48 9.90
C PRO A 167 12.33 6.73 9.15
N THR A 168 12.62 6.78 7.85
CA THR A 168 12.12 7.84 6.98
C THR A 168 10.60 7.79 6.93
N ILE A 169 9.93 8.90 7.18
CA ILE A 169 8.49 9.00 7.04
C ILE A 169 8.17 9.36 5.60
N VAL A 170 7.46 8.47 4.91
CA VAL A 170 7.03 8.66 3.53
C VAL A 170 5.53 8.91 3.52
N TRP A 171 5.11 10.06 2.99
CA TRP A 171 3.71 10.38 2.77
C TRP A 171 3.36 10.24 1.30
N MET A 172 2.17 9.72 1.02
CA MET A 172 1.52 9.78 -0.27
C MET A 172 0.22 10.55 -0.14
N THR A 173 0.10 11.70 -0.80
CA THR A 173 -1.09 12.56 -0.74
C THR A 173 -1.65 12.89 -2.14
N THR A 174 -2.75 13.64 -2.18
CA THR A 174 -3.54 13.89 -3.40
C THR A 174 -3.30 15.26 -4.03
N THR A 175 -2.86 16.27 -3.26
CA THR A 175 -2.69 17.64 -3.76
C THR A 175 -1.39 18.29 -3.30
N GLU A 176 -0.89 19.25 -4.08
CA GLU A 176 0.33 20.02 -3.73
C GLU A 176 0.15 20.85 -2.46
N HIS A 177 -1.00 21.48 -2.27
CA HIS A 177 -1.30 22.20 -1.03
C HIS A 177 -1.21 21.29 0.20
N ARG A 178 -1.71 20.05 0.06
CA ARG A 178 -1.64 19.06 1.13
C ARG A 178 -0.21 18.58 1.37
N ARG A 179 0.60 18.44 0.31
CA ARG A 179 2.03 18.16 0.40
C ARG A 179 2.77 19.24 1.19
N GLU A 180 2.55 20.51 0.89
CA GLU A 180 3.20 21.64 1.59
C GLU A 180 2.92 21.61 3.09
N GLN A 181 1.65 21.47 3.44
CA GLN A 181 1.25 21.42 4.85
C GLN A 181 1.74 20.15 5.56
N LEU A 182 1.85 19.00 4.90
CA LEU A 182 2.48 17.82 5.51
C LEU A 182 3.97 18.04 5.75
N LYS A 183 4.68 18.70 4.83
CA LYS A 183 6.09 19.06 4.98
C LYS A 183 6.30 20.00 6.18
N GLU A 184 5.52 21.08 6.24
CA GLU A 184 5.56 22.06 7.34
C GLU A 184 5.28 21.40 8.69
N GLU A 185 4.20 20.60 8.79
CA GLU A 185 3.85 19.92 10.04
C GLU A 185 4.91 18.91 10.48
N CYS A 186 5.64 18.30 9.54
CA CYS A 186 6.69 17.34 9.83
C CYS A 186 8.05 17.96 10.20
N GLU A 187 8.20 19.29 10.20
CA GLU A 187 9.44 19.96 10.59
C GLU A 187 9.94 19.47 11.97
N GLY A 188 11.25 19.21 12.05
CA GLY A 188 11.90 18.62 13.23
C GLY A 188 11.94 17.09 13.26
N LEU A 189 11.32 16.39 12.29
CA LEU A 189 11.60 14.98 12.04
C LEU A 189 12.85 14.82 11.15
N PRO A 190 13.65 13.76 11.33
CA PRO A 190 14.97 13.65 10.71
C PRO A 190 14.93 13.43 9.19
N ALA A 191 13.96 12.66 8.69
CA ALA A 191 13.83 12.36 7.26
C ALA A 191 12.36 12.18 6.86
N VAL A 192 11.90 13.01 5.92
CA VAL A 192 10.51 13.03 5.46
C VAL A 192 10.48 13.18 3.95
N MET A 193 9.70 12.33 3.28
CA MET A 193 9.40 12.43 1.85
C MET A 193 7.89 12.55 1.69
N VAL A 194 7.43 13.46 0.82
CA VAL A 194 6.00 13.65 0.58
C VAL A 194 5.75 13.64 -0.91
N PHE A 195 5.06 12.61 -1.36
CA PHE A 195 4.74 12.36 -2.77
C PHE A 195 3.28 12.69 -3.07
N THR A 196 3.01 13.01 -4.33
CA THR A 196 1.67 12.99 -4.93
C THR A 196 1.64 12.00 -6.09
N ILE A 197 0.45 11.77 -6.63
CA ILE A 197 0.26 10.85 -7.76
C ILE A 197 1.05 11.25 -9.01
N THR A 198 1.45 12.51 -9.14
CA THR A 198 2.25 12.98 -10.28
C THR A 198 3.72 12.63 -10.16
N ASP A 199 4.24 12.36 -8.95
CA ASP A 199 5.65 12.00 -8.78
C ASP A 199 5.92 10.52 -9.08
N ILE A 200 4.88 9.68 -8.94
CA ILE A 200 5.02 8.22 -8.93
C ILE A 200 4.46 7.55 -10.19
N LYS A 201 4.04 8.34 -11.18
CA LYS A 201 3.48 7.86 -12.46
C LYS A 201 4.41 8.12 -13.63
#